data_AF-A0A3C0U6A8-F1
#
_entry.id   AF-A0A3C0U6A8-F1
#
_cell.length_a   1.000
_cell.length_b   1.000
_cell.length_c   1.000
_cell.angle_alpha   90.00
_cell.angle_beta   90.00
_cell.angle_gamma   90.00
#
_symmetry.space_group_name_H-M   'P 1'
#
loop_
_entity.id
_entity.type
_entity.pdbx_description
1 polymer ?
#
loop_
_entity_poly.entity_id
_entity_poly.type
_entity_poly.pdbx_seq_one_letter_code
_entity_poly.pdbx_strand_id
1 'polypeptide(L)'
;FLSLSYLGTDQSQVQRYLGAGEERTSKLGLLFNGVFKVPMQFSILSIGVLLFVFYQFIQPPVFFNTTETARAPIEVQQELSKIDASFAEVFQNKKTALFAANWNEARSLATEQEELRSEYMSILEAAIPNFQSKDMDYVFVTFILNFLPKGLIGLLLAVIISAAMSSTAGEVSALATTTYVDYFRVFWGSKPHNEKRVIRGFTAVWGIAAIFVALAAPLYENLIQLVNVLGSLFYGTILGIFLVGLFVKSIGAKPIFLAGLSAQATVLTCHYLNSTEVISIGYLWYNVIGSLTVLLLSFTIQQWMNRDVVGD
;
A
#
# COMPACT_ATOMS: atom_id res chain seq x y z
N PHE A 1 1.36 9.69 -12.92
CA PHE A 1 1.14 10.60 -11.78
C PHE A 1 1.71 10.02 -10.49
N LEU A 2 1.13 8.96 -9.91
CA LEU A 2 1.60 8.38 -8.65
C LEU A 2 3.11 8.03 -8.67
N SER A 3 3.56 7.30 -9.70
CA SER A 3 4.99 6.96 -9.85
C SER A 3 5.90 8.16 -10.11
N LEU A 4 5.39 9.22 -10.72
CA LEU A 4 6.17 10.43 -11.03
C LEU A 4 6.39 11.26 -9.77
N SER A 5 5.35 11.41 -8.93
CA SER A 5 5.49 12.01 -7.61
C SER A 5 6.37 11.14 -6.72
N TYR A 6 6.13 9.83 -6.68
CA TYR A 6 6.93 8.91 -5.88
C TYR A 6 8.42 8.91 -6.25
N LEU A 7 8.78 8.91 -7.53
CA LEU A 7 10.19 8.90 -7.94
C LEU A 7 10.83 10.29 -7.97
N GLY A 8 10.04 11.35 -8.17
CA GLY A 8 10.56 12.70 -8.40
C GLY A 8 10.45 13.66 -7.21
N THR A 9 9.50 13.41 -6.30
CA THR A 9 9.19 14.33 -5.19
C THR A 9 9.25 13.67 -3.82
N ASP A 10 9.32 12.33 -3.76
CA ASP A 10 9.40 11.59 -2.49
C ASP A 10 10.83 11.58 -1.96
N GLN A 11 10.98 12.00 -0.71
CA GLN A 11 12.27 12.08 -0.06
C GLN A 11 12.95 10.71 0.07
N SER A 12 12.19 9.63 0.28
CA SER A 12 12.78 8.28 0.44
C SER A 12 13.47 7.79 -0.82
N GLN A 13 13.05 8.28 -2.00
CA GLN A 13 13.69 8.00 -3.28
C GLN A 13 14.76 9.03 -3.64
N VAL A 14 14.48 10.33 -3.47
CA VAL A 14 15.43 11.41 -3.79
C VAL A 14 16.74 11.26 -3.01
N GLN A 15 16.69 10.86 -1.75
CA GLN A 15 17.89 10.59 -0.95
C GLN A 15 18.80 9.52 -1.56
N ARG A 16 18.23 8.49 -2.19
CA ARG A 16 19.01 7.43 -2.85
C ARG A 16 19.76 7.96 -4.07
N TYR A 17 19.18 8.94 -4.77
CA TYR A 17 19.80 9.56 -5.94
C TYR A 17 20.88 10.57 -5.57
N LEU A 18 20.68 11.33 -4.48
CA LEU A 18 21.66 12.30 -3.97
C LEU A 18 22.88 11.65 -3.32
N GLY A 19 22.76 10.42 -2.83
CA GLY A 19 23.87 9.65 -2.27
C GLY A 19 24.82 9.04 -3.31
N ALA A 20 24.48 9.11 -4.60
CA ALA A 20 25.34 8.59 -5.66
C ALA A 20 26.53 9.52 -5.91
N GLY A 21 27.75 8.97 -5.96
CA GLY A 21 28.98 9.75 -6.17
C GLY A 21 29.08 10.41 -7.55
N GLU A 22 28.34 9.92 -8.55
CA GLU A 22 28.31 10.45 -9.91
C GLU A 22 26.89 10.52 -10.47
N GLU A 23 26.62 11.54 -11.30
CA GLU A 23 25.33 11.75 -11.97
C GLU A 23 24.95 10.56 -12.87
N ARG A 24 25.92 9.99 -13.60
CA ARG A 24 25.70 8.82 -14.46
C ARG A 24 25.19 7.62 -13.65
N THR A 25 25.78 7.37 -12.48
CA THR A 25 25.39 6.28 -11.58
C THR A 25 23.99 6.50 -11.01
N SER A 26 23.65 7.75 -10.68
CA SER A 26 22.31 8.14 -10.23
C SER A 26 21.25 7.87 -11.31
N LYS A 27 21.49 8.31 -12.55
CA LYS A 27 20.61 8.06 -13.71
C LYS A 27 20.46 6.57 -14.01
N LEU A 28 21.56 5.83 -13.97
CA LEU A 28 21.55 4.38 -14.19
C LEU A 28 20.74 3.68 -13.09
N GLY A 29 20.92 4.05 -11.82
CA GLY A 29 20.16 3.50 -10.69
C GLY A 29 18.65 3.74 -10.83
N LEU A 30 18.24 4.93 -11.27
CA LEU A 30 16.83 5.23 -11.54
C LEU A 30 16.27 4.39 -12.69
N LEU A 31 17.02 4.21 -13.78
CA LEU A 31 16.61 3.36 -14.90
C LEU A 31 16.50 1.89 -14.48
N PHE A 32 17.48 1.38 -13.73
CA PHE A 32 17.43 0.01 -13.18
C PHE A 32 16.21 -0.19 -12.30
N ASN A 33 15.89 0.76 -11.42
CA ASN A 33 14.70 0.67 -10.57
C ASN A 33 13.42 0.54 -11.43
N GLY A 34 13.26 1.39 -12.44
CA GLY A 34 12.12 1.35 -13.35
C GLY A 34 12.02 0.04 -14.14
N VAL A 35 13.13 -0.42 -14.70
CA VAL A 35 13.17 -1.65 -15.52
C VAL A 35 12.89 -2.89 -14.69
N PHE A 36 13.47 -3.02 -13.49
CA PHE A 36 13.29 -4.20 -12.64
C PHE A 36 11.90 -4.27 -12.00
N LYS A 37 11.21 -3.15 -11.87
CA LYS A 37 9.85 -3.11 -11.28
C LYS A 37 8.83 -3.86 -12.14
N VAL A 38 8.96 -3.81 -13.46
CA VAL A 38 8.03 -4.48 -14.40
C VAL A 38 8.06 -6.01 -14.26
N PRO A 39 9.20 -6.71 -14.44
CA PRO A 39 9.25 -8.16 -14.29
C PRO A 39 8.96 -8.59 -12.85
N MET A 40 9.39 -7.82 -11.84
CA MET A 40 9.07 -8.11 -10.44
C MET A 40 7.56 -8.14 -10.19
N GLN A 41 6.83 -7.12 -10.67
CA GLN A 41 5.38 -7.08 -10.53
C GLN A 41 4.70 -8.26 -11.25
N PHE A 42 5.19 -8.61 -12.44
CA PHE A 42 4.70 -9.75 -13.19
C PHE A 42 4.93 -11.07 -12.44
N SER A 43 6.11 -11.25 -11.84
CA SER A 43 6.42 -12.43 -11.02
C SER A 43 5.51 -12.54 -9.80
N ILE A 44 5.25 -11.45 -9.08
CA ILE A 44 4.35 -11.45 -7.91
C ILE A 44 2.92 -11.85 -8.33
N LEU A 45 2.40 -11.27 -9.41
CA LEU A 45 1.07 -11.62 -9.91
C LEU A 45 1.00 -13.06 -10.42
N SER A 46 2.05 -13.52 -11.10
CA SER A 46 2.15 -14.89 -11.60
C SER A 46 2.15 -15.91 -10.45
N ILE A 47 2.79 -15.62 -9.32
CA ILE A 47 2.72 -16.48 -8.13
C ILE A 47 1.26 -16.62 -7.67
N GLY A 48 0.49 -15.53 -7.63
CA GLY A 48 -0.94 -15.60 -7.27
C GLY A 48 -1.75 -16.50 -8.21
N VAL A 49 -1.56 -16.36 -9.52
CA VAL A 49 -2.22 -17.22 -10.53
C VAL A 49 -1.78 -18.68 -10.38
N LEU A 50 -0.49 -18.93 -10.17
CA LEU A 50 0.04 -20.28 -9.99
C LEU A 50 -0.49 -20.94 -8.71
N LEU A 51 -0.62 -20.19 -7.61
CA LEU A 51 -1.23 -20.68 -6.37
C LEU A 51 -2.72 -20.98 -6.57
N PHE A 52 -3.45 -20.12 -7.27
CA PHE A 52 -4.85 -20.39 -7.61
C PHE A 52 -4.98 -21.71 -8.38
N VAL A 53 -4.17 -21.91 -9.42
CA VAL A 53 -4.16 -23.17 -10.19
C VAL A 53 -3.72 -24.35 -9.33
N PHE A 54 -2.68 -24.19 -8.50
CA PHE A 54 -2.18 -25.22 -7.60
C PHE A 54 -3.28 -25.74 -6.65
N TYR A 55 -4.03 -24.84 -6.03
CA TYR A 55 -5.14 -25.18 -5.14
C TYR A 55 -6.40 -25.69 -5.86
N GLN A 56 -6.42 -25.75 -7.19
CA GLN A 56 -7.45 -26.53 -7.91
C GLN A 56 -7.18 -28.04 -7.84
N PHE A 57 -5.93 -28.46 -7.63
CA PHE A 57 -5.52 -29.86 -7.69
C PHE A 57 -4.99 -30.42 -6.36
N ILE A 58 -4.55 -29.54 -5.47
CA ILE A 58 -4.14 -29.84 -4.10
C ILE A 58 -5.15 -29.20 -3.14
N GLN A 59 -5.70 -30.00 -2.23
CA GLN A 59 -6.79 -29.55 -1.37
C GLN A 59 -6.33 -28.43 -0.43
N PRO A 60 -6.92 -27.23 -0.51
CA PRO A 60 -6.73 -26.18 0.49
C PRO A 60 -7.56 -26.47 1.75
N PRO A 61 -7.22 -25.86 2.89
CA PRO A 61 -8.16 -25.77 4.02
C PRO A 61 -9.39 -24.94 3.61
N VAL A 62 -10.54 -25.16 4.27
CA VAL A 62 -11.75 -24.35 4.05
C VAL A 62 -11.49 -22.88 4.40
N PHE A 63 -10.73 -22.65 5.47
CA PHE A 63 -10.34 -21.34 5.96
C PHE A 63 -8.83 -21.33 6.28
N PHE A 64 -8.09 -20.39 5.69
CA PHE A 64 -6.62 -20.38 5.76
C PHE A 64 -6.08 -19.82 7.09
N ASN A 65 -6.85 -19.00 7.80
CA ASN A 65 -6.44 -18.45 9.09
C ASN A 65 -6.76 -19.45 10.21
N THR A 66 -5.86 -20.42 10.40
CA THR A 66 -5.99 -21.47 11.41
C THR A 66 -5.91 -20.97 12.86
N THR A 67 -5.49 -19.72 13.07
CA THR A 67 -5.44 -19.15 14.43
C THR A 67 -6.83 -18.83 14.94
N GLU A 68 -7.77 -18.42 14.08
CA GLU A 68 -9.15 -18.18 14.48
C GLU A 68 -9.90 -19.49 14.70
N THR A 69 -9.68 -20.52 13.86
CA THR A 69 -10.31 -21.83 14.09
C THR A 69 -9.85 -22.45 15.41
N ALA A 70 -8.58 -22.25 15.80
CA ALA A 70 -8.06 -22.67 17.09
C ALA A 70 -8.63 -21.89 18.29
N ARG A 71 -9.16 -20.67 18.08
CA ARG A 71 -9.83 -19.87 19.12
C ARG A 71 -11.27 -20.31 19.38
N ALA A 72 -11.89 -21.00 18.43
CA ALA A 72 -13.28 -21.47 18.57
C ALA A 72 -13.42 -22.50 19.72
N PRO A 73 -14.58 -22.56 20.41
CA PRO A 73 -14.87 -23.62 21.38
C PRO A 73 -14.75 -25.03 20.76
N ILE A 74 -14.47 -26.04 21.58
CA ILE A 74 -14.26 -27.41 21.11
C ILE A 74 -15.51 -27.96 20.41
N GLU A 75 -16.70 -27.62 20.91
CA GLU A 75 -17.98 -28.03 20.31
C GLU A 75 -18.11 -27.48 18.88
N VAL A 76 -17.72 -26.22 18.68
CA VAL A 76 -17.75 -25.56 17.37
C VAL A 76 -16.71 -26.18 16.43
N GLN A 77 -15.51 -26.50 16.93
CA GLN A 77 -14.50 -27.20 16.13
C GLN A 77 -15.00 -28.58 15.64
N GLN A 78 -15.77 -29.30 16.46
CA GLN A 78 -16.39 -30.57 16.05
C GLN A 78 -17.45 -30.37 14.97
N GLU A 79 -18.25 -29.30 15.06
CA GLU A 79 -19.21 -28.95 14.01
C GLU A 79 -18.51 -28.62 12.68
N LEU A 80 -17.48 -27.78 12.74
CA LEU A 80 -16.65 -27.40 11.58
C LEU A 80 -16.00 -28.60 10.90
N SER A 81 -15.61 -29.63 11.66
CA SER A 81 -15.02 -30.86 11.11
C SER A 81 -15.95 -31.63 10.15
N LYS A 82 -17.27 -31.46 10.30
CA LYS A 82 -18.25 -32.04 9.36
C LYS A 82 -18.22 -31.30 8.02
N ILE A 83 -18.11 -29.97 8.07
CA ILE A 83 -17.98 -29.14 6.87
C ILE A 83 -16.64 -29.41 6.18
N ASP A 84 -15.56 -29.61 6.94
CA ASP A 84 -14.26 -30.00 6.38
C ASP A 84 -14.34 -31.30 5.57
N ALA A 85 -15.12 -32.28 6.04
CA ALA A 85 -15.35 -33.54 5.34
C ALA A 85 -16.16 -33.35 4.05
N SER A 86 -17.27 -32.62 4.11
CA SER A 86 -18.08 -32.28 2.93
C SER A 86 -17.27 -31.48 1.90
N PHE A 87 -16.49 -30.52 2.35
CA PHE A 87 -15.61 -29.73 1.48
C PHE A 87 -14.56 -30.60 0.79
N ALA A 88 -13.99 -31.58 1.50
CA ALA A 88 -13.04 -32.54 0.93
C ALA A 88 -13.68 -33.40 -0.17
N GLU A 89 -14.92 -33.84 0.03
CA GLU A 89 -15.67 -34.61 -0.97
C GLU A 89 -15.94 -33.77 -2.24
N VAL A 90 -16.51 -32.58 -2.08
CA VAL A 90 -16.77 -31.66 -3.20
C VAL A 90 -15.46 -31.32 -3.92
N PHE A 91 -14.35 -31.15 -3.19
CA PHE A 91 -13.03 -30.92 -3.77
C PHE A 91 -12.59 -32.07 -4.69
N GLN A 92 -12.72 -33.33 -4.26
CA GLN A 92 -12.33 -34.48 -5.08
C GLN A 92 -13.22 -34.61 -6.33
N ASN A 93 -14.52 -34.38 -6.19
CA ASN A 93 -15.45 -34.38 -7.31
C ASN A 93 -15.08 -33.28 -8.32
N LYS A 94 -14.78 -32.07 -7.83
CA LYS A 94 -14.38 -30.94 -8.68
C LYS A 94 -13.08 -31.25 -9.42
N LYS A 95 -12.10 -31.81 -8.72
CA LYS A 95 -10.83 -32.22 -9.31
C LYS A 95 -11.03 -33.25 -10.42
N THR A 96 -11.94 -34.20 -10.22
CA THR A 96 -12.30 -35.21 -11.24
C THR A 96 -12.95 -34.57 -12.47
N ALA A 97 -13.90 -33.65 -12.26
CA ALA A 97 -14.54 -32.90 -13.34
C ALA A 97 -13.52 -32.05 -14.14
N LEU A 98 -12.54 -31.43 -13.46
CA LEU A 98 -11.46 -30.69 -14.11
C LEU A 98 -10.58 -31.58 -14.99
N PHE A 99 -10.21 -32.78 -14.52
CA PHE A 99 -9.46 -33.73 -15.35
C PHE A 99 -10.26 -34.25 -16.55
N ALA A 100 -11.58 -34.36 -16.42
CA ALA A 100 -12.48 -34.71 -17.51
C ALA A 100 -12.80 -33.53 -18.46
N ALA A 101 -12.25 -32.35 -18.21
CA ALA A 101 -12.57 -31.10 -18.92
C ALA A 101 -14.07 -30.75 -18.89
N ASN A 102 -14.81 -31.21 -17.87
CA ASN A 102 -16.21 -30.86 -17.66
C ASN A 102 -16.33 -29.53 -16.90
N TRP A 103 -16.20 -28.42 -17.64
CA TRP A 103 -16.17 -27.08 -17.06
C TRP A 103 -17.47 -26.65 -16.36
N ASN A 104 -18.62 -27.18 -16.80
CA ASN A 104 -19.92 -26.84 -16.21
C ASN A 104 -20.07 -27.46 -14.82
N GLU A 105 -19.75 -28.74 -14.69
CA GLU A 105 -19.74 -29.45 -13.41
C GLU A 105 -18.64 -28.90 -12.47
N ALA A 106 -17.45 -28.62 -12.99
CA ALA A 106 -16.40 -27.99 -12.20
C ALA A 106 -16.82 -26.61 -11.65
N ARG A 107 -17.62 -25.85 -12.41
CA ARG A 107 -18.15 -24.55 -11.97
C ARG A 107 -19.25 -24.70 -10.94
N SER A 108 -20.18 -25.66 -11.09
CA SER A 108 -21.21 -25.90 -10.08
C SER A 108 -20.60 -26.36 -8.75
N LEU A 109 -19.63 -27.27 -8.81
CA LEU A 109 -18.89 -27.73 -7.62
C LEU A 109 -18.05 -26.61 -7.00
N ALA A 110 -17.50 -25.68 -7.79
CA ALA A 110 -16.83 -24.50 -7.26
C ALA A 110 -17.80 -23.58 -6.48
N THR A 111 -19.04 -23.41 -6.95
CA THR A 111 -20.07 -22.67 -6.22
C THR A 111 -20.41 -23.36 -4.90
N GLU A 112 -20.60 -24.68 -4.92
CA GLU A 112 -20.88 -25.48 -3.71
C GLU A 112 -19.74 -25.38 -2.68
N GLN A 113 -18.47 -25.36 -3.12
CA GLN A 113 -17.34 -25.11 -2.22
C GLN A 113 -17.39 -23.73 -1.57
N GLU A 114 -17.81 -22.69 -2.30
CA GLU A 114 -17.93 -21.34 -1.76
C GLU A 114 -19.10 -21.22 -0.77
N GLU A 115 -20.19 -21.95 -1.01
CA GLU A 115 -21.31 -22.07 -0.07
C GLU A 115 -20.88 -22.73 1.24
N LEU A 116 -20.17 -23.87 1.17
CA LEU A 116 -19.62 -24.55 2.36
C LEU A 116 -18.64 -23.66 3.12
N ARG A 117 -17.80 -22.90 2.40
CA ARG A 117 -16.89 -21.93 3.02
C ARG A 117 -17.64 -20.78 3.70
N SER A 118 -18.70 -20.29 3.08
CA SER A 118 -19.55 -19.24 3.66
C SER A 118 -20.25 -19.73 4.94
N GLU A 119 -20.75 -20.96 4.93
CA GLU A 119 -21.31 -21.60 6.13
C GLU A 119 -20.26 -21.74 7.23
N TYR A 120 -19.07 -22.26 6.89
CA TYR A 120 -17.93 -22.38 7.81
C TYR A 120 -17.58 -21.05 8.49
N MET A 121 -17.51 -19.97 7.72
CA MET A 121 -17.23 -18.63 8.24
C MET A 121 -18.35 -18.11 9.14
N SER A 122 -19.61 -18.36 8.78
CA SER A 122 -20.76 -17.88 9.59
C SER A 122 -20.79 -18.50 10.99
N ILE A 123 -20.39 -19.77 11.11
CA ILE A 123 -20.28 -20.49 12.38
C ILE A 123 -19.15 -19.87 13.23
N LEU A 124 -17.99 -19.58 12.63
CA LEU A 124 -16.88 -18.92 13.33
C LEU A 124 -17.23 -17.51 13.78
N GLU A 125 -17.92 -16.74 12.94
CA GLU A 125 -18.34 -15.37 13.25
C GLU A 125 -19.32 -15.34 14.43
N ALA A 126 -20.25 -16.31 14.50
CA ALA A 126 -21.17 -16.43 15.62
C ALA A 126 -20.49 -16.87 16.92
N ALA A 127 -19.43 -17.68 16.83
CA ALA A 127 -18.77 -18.29 17.98
C ALA A 127 -17.63 -17.44 18.58
N ILE A 128 -16.97 -16.60 17.78
CA ILE A 128 -15.73 -15.91 18.17
C ILE A 128 -15.95 -14.39 18.27
N PRO A 129 -15.70 -13.77 19.44
CA PRO A 129 -15.73 -12.32 19.54
C PRO A 129 -14.56 -11.68 18.76
N ASN A 130 -14.87 -10.62 18.01
CA ASN A 130 -13.93 -9.95 17.10
C ASN A 130 -13.28 -10.92 16.09
N PHE A 131 -14.10 -11.77 15.46
CA PHE A 131 -13.64 -12.72 14.45
C PHE A 131 -12.98 -12.00 13.26
N GLN A 132 -11.80 -12.48 12.87
CA GLN A 132 -11.10 -11.97 11.68
C GLN A 132 -11.39 -12.84 10.46
N SER A 133 -12.42 -12.47 9.69
CA SER A 133 -12.85 -13.23 8.50
C SER A 133 -11.85 -13.21 7.33
N LYS A 134 -10.87 -12.30 7.34
CA LYS A 134 -9.90 -12.18 6.26
C LYS A 134 -8.78 -13.21 6.37
N ASP A 135 -8.67 -14.10 5.38
CA ASP A 135 -7.65 -15.15 5.32
C ASP A 135 -6.83 -15.20 4.01
N MET A 136 -7.13 -14.33 3.04
CA MET A 136 -6.43 -14.30 1.73
C MET A 136 -4.92 -14.10 1.86
N ASP A 137 -4.49 -13.33 2.87
CA ASP A 137 -3.07 -13.06 3.14
C ASP A 137 -2.34 -14.33 3.64
N TYR A 138 -3.07 -15.34 4.12
CA TYR A 138 -2.53 -16.62 4.62
C TYR A 138 -2.39 -17.69 3.52
N VAL A 139 -2.97 -17.50 2.33
CA VAL A 139 -2.88 -18.47 1.22
C VAL A 139 -1.43 -18.75 0.84
N PHE A 140 -0.66 -17.68 0.62
CA PHE A 140 0.77 -17.80 0.27
C PHE A 140 1.59 -18.38 1.43
N VAL A 141 1.32 -17.95 2.66
CA VAL A 141 2.00 -18.44 3.86
C VAL A 141 1.76 -19.94 4.04
N THR A 142 0.53 -20.39 3.85
CA THR A 142 0.14 -21.80 3.95
C THR A 142 0.86 -22.64 2.91
N PHE A 143 0.99 -22.14 1.67
CA PHE A 143 1.78 -22.81 0.64
C PHE A 143 3.26 -22.97 1.06
N ILE A 144 3.87 -21.88 1.54
CA ILE A 144 5.27 -21.87 1.98
C ILE A 144 5.51 -22.90 3.09
N LEU A 145 4.67 -22.87 4.12
CA LEU A 145 4.88 -23.69 5.32
C LEU A 145 4.69 -25.19 5.05
N ASN A 146 3.78 -25.54 4.14
CA ASN A 146 3.41 -26.94 3.91
C ASN A 146 4.14 -27.59 2.73
N PHE A 147 4.57 -26.82 1.73
CA PHE A 147 5.11 -27.37 0.48
C PHE A 147 6.58 -27.04 0.20
N LEU A 148 7.19 -26.09 0.92
CA LEU A 148 8.62 -25.78 0.73
C LEU A 148 9.52 -26.56 1.70
N PRO A 149 10.77 -26.89 1.29
CA PRO A 149 11.75 -27.50 2.19
C PRO A 149 12.07 -26.58 3.36
N LYS A 150 12.29 -27.16 4.56
CA LYS A 150 12.53 -26.43 5.81
C LYS A 150 13.63 -25.34 5.72
N GLY A 151 14.72 -25.62 4.99
CA GLY A 151 15.79 -24.63 4.77
C GLY A 151 15.37 -23.44 3.91
N LEU A 152 14.52 -23.67 2.91
CA LEU A 152 14.04 -22.63 2.00
C LEU A 152 12.99 -21.73 2.66
N ILE A 153 12.17 -22.28 3.57
CA ILE A 153 11.25 -21.51 4.42
C ILE A 153 12.04 -20.48 5.23
N GLY A 154 13.10 -20.92 5.93
CA GLY A 154 13.95 -20.03 6.72
C GLY A 154 14.60 -18.93 5.88
N LEU A 155 15.12 -19.28 4.70
CA LEU A 155 15.68 -18.31 3.76
C LEU A 155 14.64 -17.29 3.29
N LEU A 156 13.44 -17.74 2.95
CA LEU A 156 12.36 -16.88 2.48
C LEU A 156 11.91 -15.90 3.57
N LEU A 157 11.73 -16.37 4.81
CA LEU A 157 11.41 -15.51 5.95
C LEU A 157 12.52 -14.47 6.18
N ALA A 158 13.79 -14.86 6.08
CA ALA A 158 14.90 -13.92 6.20
C ALA A 158 14.87 -12.85 5.10
N VAL A 159 14.57 -13.21 3.86
CA VAL A 159 14.43 -12.27 2.73
C VAL A 159 13.25 -11.30 2.95
N ILE A 160 12.09 -11.81 3.38
CA ILE A 160 10.90 -10.99 3.65
C ILE A 160 11.19 -9.97 4.76
N ILE A 161 11.77 -10.43 5.87
CA ILE A 161 12.11 -9.58 7.00
C ILE A 161 13.16 -8.54 6.59
N SER A 162 14.19 -8.94 5.84
CA SER A 162 15.23 -8.03 5.34
C SER A 162 14.67 -6.96 4.41
N ALA A 163 13.74 -7.34 3.52
CA ALA A 163 13.06 -6.41 2.61
C ALA A 163 12.19 -5.41 3.39
N ALA A 164 11.41 -5.89 4.37
CA ALA A 164 10.57 -5.04 5.22
C ALA A 164 11.41 -4.07 6.07
N MET A 165 12.50 -4.55 6.67
CA MET A 165 13.43 -3.73 7.45
C MET A 165 14.12 -2.66 6.59
N SER A 166 14.54 -3.01 5.37
CA SER A 166 15.15 -2.06 4.44
C SER A 166 14.20 -0.93 4.04
N SER A 167 12.94 -1.27 3.73
CA SER A 167 11.92 -0.27 3.39
C SER A 167 11.58 0.63 4.58
N THR A 168 11.31 0.05 5.74
CA THR A 168 10.92 0.80 6.95
C THR A 168 12.04 1.71 7.44
N ALA A 169 13.30 1.24 7.42
CA ALA A 169 14.45 2.06 7.78
C ALA A 169 14.60 3.27 6.82
N GLY A 170 14.37 3.07 5.52
CA GLY A 170 14.39 4.14 4.52
C GLY A 170 13.36 5.22 4.81
N GLU A 171 12.11 4.83 5.05
CA GLU A 171 11.00 5.77 5.31
C GLU A 171 11.17 6.52 6.65
N VAL A 172 11.56 5.81 7.73
CA VAL A 172 11.81 6.45 9.03
C VAL A 172 13.01 7.42 8.95
N SER A 173 14.04 7.06 8.19
CA SER A 173 15.19 7.95 7.94
C SER A 173 14.78 9.18 7.13
N ALA A 174 13.94 9.01 6.11
CA ALA A 174 13.42 10.12 5.31
C ALA A 174 12.62 11.09 6.19
N LEU A 175 11.67 10.58 6.98
CA LEU A 175 10.87 11.37 7.92
C LEU A 175 11.72 12.12 8.95
N ALA A 176 12.71 11.43 9.55
CA ALA A 176 13.64 12.06 10.49
C ALA A 176 14.47 13.17 9.84
N THR A 177 14.93 12.95 8.61
CA THR A 177 15.71 13.94 7.85
C THR A 177 14.88 15.15 7.47
N THR A 178 13.68 14.96 6.92
CA THR A 178 12.74 16.03 6.57
C THR A 178 12.36 16.84 7.81
N THR A 179 12.06 16.17 8.93
CA THR A 179 11.77 16.84 10.21
C THR A 179 12.96 17.68 10.69
N TYR A 180 14.17 17.14 10.57
CA TYR A 180 15.37 17.85 11.00
C TYR A 180 15.70 19.05 10.11
N VAL A 181 15.74 18.85 8.78
CA VAL A 181 16.19 19.88 7.83
C VAL A 181 15.13 20.97 7.66
N ASP A 182 13.86 20.59 7.50
CA ASP A 182 12.81 21.54 7.09
C ASP A 182 12.18 22.26 8.29
N TYR A 183 12.13 21.61 9.45
CA TYR A 183 11.54 22.19 10.66
C TYR A 183 12.63 22.53 11.69
N PHE A 184 13.36 21.53 12.18
CA PHE A 184 14.25 21.75 13.33
C PHE A 184 15.35 22.77 13.02
N ARG A 185 16.03 22.63 11.88
CA ARG A 185 17.12 23.53 11.48
C ARG A 185 16.63 24.94 11.16
N VAL A 186 15.44 25.06 10.58
CA VAL A 186 14.83 26.37 10.23
C VAL A 186 14.44 27.15 11.48
N PHE A 187 13.79 26.51 12.45
CA PHE A 187 13.28 27.20 13.65
C PHE A 187 14.26 27.23 14.83
N TRP A 188 15.16 26.24 14.95
CA TRP A 188 16.05 26.07 16.10
C TRP A 188 17.53 25.83 15.73
N GLY A 189 17.88 25.75 14.45
CA GLY A 189 19.25 25.46 13.99
C GLY A 189 20.28 26.55 14.28
N SER A 190 19.86 27.73 14.73
CA SER A 190 20.76 28.80 15.17
C SER A 190 21.39 28.54 16.54
N LYS A 191 20.85 27.59 17.33
CA LYS A 191 21.38 27.25 18.65
C LYS A 191 22.41 26.12 18.54
N PRO A 192 23.49 26.12 19.34
CA PRO A 192 24.44 25.01 19.37
C PRO A 192 23.74 23.72 19.81
N HIS A 193 23.76 22.70 18.96
CA HIS A 193 23.17 21.40 19.23
C HIS A 193 24.01 20.28 18.59
N ASN A 194 23.86 19.07 19.11
CA ASN A 194 24.47 17.89 18.49
C ASN A 194 23.53 17.32 17.42
N GLU A 195 23.79 17.63 16.14
CA GLU A 195 22.97 17.23 14.99
C GLU A 195 22.66 15.73 14.99
N LYS A 196 23.69 14.90 15.20
CA LYS A 196 23.57 13.45 15.20
C LYS A 196 22.64 12.94 16.31
N ARG A 197 22.69 13.56 17.48
CA ARG A 197 21.82 13.19 18.61
C ARG A 197 20.36 13.59 18.33
N VAL A 198 20.15 14.76 17.75
CA VAL A 198 18.82 15.27 17.39
C VAL A 198 18.17 14.40 16.31
N ILE A 199 18.88 14.11 15.21
CA ILE A 199 18.38 13.27 14.12
C ILE A 199 18.03 11.86 14.63
N ARG A 200 18.90 11.25 15.45
CA ARG A 200 18.61 9.94 16.08
C ARG A 200 17.38 9.99 17.00
N GLY A 201 17.17 11.11 17.68
CA GLY A 201 15.94 11.36 18.44
C GLY A 201 14.71 11.35 17.55
N PHE A 202 14.73 12.08 16.42
CA PHE A 202 13.63 12.07 15.45
C PHE A 202 13.41 10.69 14.82
N THR A 203 14.47 9.94 14.51
CA THR A 203 14.36 8.55 14.05
C THR A 203 13.60 7.68 15.06
N ALA A 204 13.92 7.81 16.36
CA ALA A 204 13.22 7.07 17.40
C ALA A 204 11.74 7.49 17.53
N VAL A 205 11.45 8.79 17.49
CA VAL A 205 10.07 9.32 17.54
C VAL A 205 9.24 8.80 16.38
N TRP A 206 9.74 8.88 15.15
CA TRP A 206 9.02 8.36 13.97
C TRP A 206 8.92 6.84 13.96
N GLY A 207 9.92 6.12 14.49
CA GLY A 207 9.83 4.67 14.69
C GLY A 207 8.70 4.28 15.66
N ILE A 208 8.56 5.01 16.78
CA ILE A 208 7.46 4.81 17.73
C ILE A 208 6.11 5.15 17.08
N ALA A 209 6.03 6.26 16.34
CA ALA A 209 4.82 6.63 15.61
C ALA A 209 4.41 5.56 14.59
N ALA A 210 5.37 4.97 13.88
CA ALA A 210 5.12 3.88 12.94
C ALA A 210 4.57 2.62 13.64
N ILE A 211 5.03 2.31 14.86
CA ILE A 211 4.46 1.22 15.67
C ILE A 211 2.99 1.49 16.01
N PHE A 212 2.64 2.72 16.42
CA PHE A 212 1.24 3.07 16.68
C PHE A 212 0.35 2.93 15.44
N VAL A 213 0.83 3.35 14.27
CA VAL A 213 0.09 3.16 13.00
C VAL A 213 -0.01 1.66 12.65
N ALA A 214 1.03 0.87 12.87
CA ALA A 214 1.02 -0.57 12.62
C ALA A 214 0.00 -1.30 13.51
N LEU A 215 -0.20 -0.85 14.76
CA LEU A 215 -1.23 -1.40 15.65
C LEU A 215 -2.66 -1.12 15.16
N ALA A 216 -2.87 -0.06 14.37
CA ALA A 216 -4.15 0.26 13.76
C ALA A 216 -4.37 -0.41 12.39
N ALA A 217 -3.32 -0.99 11.77
CA ALA A 217 -3.41 -1.61 10.45
C ALA A 217 -4.47 -2.73 10.33
N PRO A 218 -4.71 -3.60 11.34
CA PRO A 218 -5.75 -4.63 11.25
C PRO A 218 -7.19 -4.10 11.12
N LEU A 219 -7.42 -2.80 11.36
CA LEU A 219 -8.74 -2.18 11.24
C LEU A 219 -9.16 -1.92 9.78
N TYR A 220 -8.28 -2.14 8.81
CA TYR A 220 -8.53 -1.86 7.40
C TYR A 220 -8.55 -3.15 6.56
N GLU A 221 -9.58 -3.30 5.71
CA GLU A 221 -9.78 -4.49 4.88
C GLU A 221 -8.64 -4.70 3.86
N ASN A 222 -8.19 -3.63 3.20
CA ASN A 222 -7.15 -3.69 2.17
C ASN A 222 -6.08 -2.61 2.39
N LEU A 223 -4.94 -3.04 2.96
CA LEU A 223 -3.79 -2.15 3.21
C LEU A 223 -3.21 -1.54 1.93
N ILE A 224 -3.22 -2.28 0.81
CA ILE A 224 -2.73 -1.78 -0.48
C ILE A 224 -3.63 -0.64 -0.96
N GLN A 225 -4.95 -0.81 -0.84
CA GLN A 225 -5.91 0.23 -1.19
C GLN A 225 -5.76 1.45 -0.28
N LEU A 226 -5.64 1.26 1.03
CA LEU A 226 -5.48 2.35 2.00
C LEU A 226 -4.27 3.22 1.66
N VAL A 227 -3.10 2.60 1.45
CA VAL A 227 -1.87 3.32 1.10
C VAL A 227 -2.03 4.07 -0.23
N ASN A 228 -2.70 3.49 -1.22
CA ASN A 228 -2.94 4.14 -2.50
C ASN A 228 -3.94 5.31 -2.41
N VAL A 229 -4.97 5.21 -1.56
CA VAL A 229 -5.88 6.32 -1.28
C VAL A 229 -5.12 7.45 -0.59
N LEU A 230 -4.40 7.16 0.50
CA LEU A 230 -3.60 8.14 1.22
C LEU A 230 -2.59 8.83 0.32
N GLY A 231 -1.83 8.06 -0.48
CA GLY A 231 -0.90 8.62 -1.46
C GLY A 231 -1.61 9.54 -2.46
N SER A 232 -2.77 9.13 -2.97
CA SER A 232 -3.52 9.92 -3.95
C SER A 232 -4.09 11.24 -3.41
N LEU A 233 -4.31 11.34 -2.10
CA LEU A 233 -4.79 12.57 -1.45
C LEU A 233 -3.73 13.69 -1.41
N PHE A 234 -2.44 13.35 -1.45
CA PHE A 234 -1.35 14.31 -1.27
C PHE A 234 -0.41 14.42 -2.48
N TYR A 235 -0.08 13.30 -3.13
CA TYR A 235 0.89 13.27 -4.22
C TYR A 235 0.49 14.13 -5.42
N GLY A 236 -0.80 14.26 -5.73
CA GLY A 236 -1.28 15.15 -6.79
C GLY A 236 -0.88 16.61 -6.58
N THR A 237 -1.16 17.14 -5.40
CA THR A 237 -0.86 18.53 -5.03
C THR A 237 0.65 18.78 -5.01
N ILE A 238 1.42 17.88 -4.38
CA ILE A 238 2.89 17.99 -4.31
C ILE A 238 3.49 17.99 -5.70
N LEU A 239 3.08 17.04 -6.56
CA LEU A 239 3.55 16.98 -7.94
C LEU A 239 3.21 18.28 -8.70
N GLY A 240 2.02 18.84 -8.53
CA GLY A 240 1.64 20.12 -9.12
C GLY A 240 2.57 21.26 -8.72
N ILE A 241 2.90 21.37 -7.43
CA ILE A 241 3.84 22.38 -6.90
C ILE A 241 5.22 22.22 -7.55
N PHE A 242 5.73 20.99 -7.61
CA PHE A 242 7.03 20.71 -8.22
C PHE A 242 7.05 21.00 -9.72
N LEU A 243 6.00 20.63 -10.45
CA LEU A 243 5.92 20.88 -11.90
C LEU A 243 5.93 22.38 -12.20
N VAL A 244 5.16 23.18 -11.46
CA VAL A 244 5.16 24.63 -11.60
C VAL A 244 6.53 25.20 -11.24
N GLY A 245 7.08 24.83 -10.08
CA GLY A 245 8.36 25.35 -9.60
C GLY A 245 9.56 25.02 -10.51
N LEU A 246 9.56 23.84 -11.14
CA LEU A 246 10.67 23.41 -12.01
C LEU A 246 10.53 23.92 -13.45
N PHE A 247 9.33 23.84 -14.03
CA PHE A 247 9.12 24.10 -15.47
C PHE A 247 8.54 25.48 -15.77
N VAL A 248 7.85 26.11 -14.81
CA VAL A 248 7.19 27.41 -15.00
C VAL A 248 7.84 28.47 -14.10
N LYS A 249 9.08 28.83 -14.45
CA LYS A 249 9.91 29.79 -13.69
C LYS A 249 9.34 31.21 -13.61
N SER A 250 8.27 31.50 -14.37
CA SER A 250 7.57 32.79 -14.36
C SER A 250 6.64 32.97 -13.16
N ILE A 251 6.35 31.90 -12.41
CA ILE A 251 5.44 31.95 -11.25
C ILE A 251 6.26 32.02 -9.95
N GLY A 252 5.93 32.97 -9.09
CA GLY A 252 6.57 33.17 -7.80
C GLY A 252 6.10 32.18 -6.72
N ALA A 253 6.85 32.11 -5.61
CA ALA A 253 6.57 31.18 -4.52
C ALA A 253 5.21 31.40 -3.84
N LYS A 254 4.75 32.65 -3.71
CA LYS A 254 3.47 32.99 -3.07
C LYS A 254 2.26 32.41 -3.83
N PRO A 255 2.11 32.64 -5.16
CA PRO A 255 1.07 31.98 -5.95
C PRO A 255 1.10 30.46 -5.88
N ILE A 256 2.28 29.85 -5.95
CA ILE A 256 2.43 28.39 -5.86
C ILE A 256 1.91 27.88 -4.52
N PHE A 257 2.25 28.56 -3.42
CA PHE A 257 1.80 28.19 -2.08
C PHE A 257 0.27 28.28 -1.93
N LEU A 258 -0.34 29.38 -2.36
CA LEU A 258 -1.79 29.58 -2.31
C LEU A 258 -2.54 28.58 -3.21
N ALA A 259 -2.02 28.32 -4.40
CA ALA A 259 -2.55 27.29 -5.30
C ALA A 259 -2.44 25.90 -4.69
N GLY A 260 -1.33 25.59 -4.01
CA GLY A 260 -1.12 24.34 -3.27
C GLY A 260 -2.15 24.12 -2.16
N LEU A 261 -2.37 25.12 -1.29
CA LEU A 261 -3.40 25.06 -0.25
C LEU A 261 -4.80 24.87 -0.85
N SER A 262 -5.12 25.63 -1.90
CA SER A 262 -6.42 25.54 -2.57
C SER A 262 -6.63 24.17 -3.23
N ALA A 263 -5.60 23.62 -3.88
CA ALA A 263 -5.65 22.28 -4.47
C ALA A 263 -5.82 21.19 -3.41
N GLN A 264 -5.12 21.30 -2.27
CA GLN A 264 -5.29 20.35 -1.18
C GLN A 264 -6.71 20.38 -0.62
N ALA A 265 -7.29 21.58 -0.42
CA ALA A 265 -8.66 21.73 0.02
C ALA A 265 -9.66 21.13 -1.00
N THR A 266 -9.43 21.35 -2.31
CA THR A 266 -10.24 20.75 -3.37
C THR A 266 -10.18 19.23 -3.33
N VAL A 267 -9.00 18.62 -3.23
CA VAL A 267 -8.85 17.16 -3.18
C VAL A 267 -9.53 16.57 -1.95
N LEU A 268 -9.36 17.19 -0.76
CA LEU A 268 -10.03 16.74 0.46
C LEU A 268 -11.55 16.87 0.35
N THR A 269 -12.05 17.93 -0.28
CA THR A 269 -13.48 18.11 -0.55
C THR A 269 -14.01 17.04 -1.50
N CYS A 270 -13.29 16.76 -2.60
CA CYS A 270 -13.64 15.67 -3.51
C CYS A 270 -13.66 14.31 -2.80
N HIS A 271 -12.70 14.06 -1.90
CA HIS A 271 -12.67 12.84 -1.12
C HIS A 271 -13.87 12.74 -0.17
N TYR A 272 -14.16 13.80 0.57
CA TYR A 272 -15.32 13.87 1.45
C TYR A 272 -16.64 13.60 0.68
N LEU A 273 -16.85 14.28 -0.44
CA LEU A 273 -18.04 14.09 -1.28
C LEU A 273 -18.15 12.68 -1.87
N ASN A 274 -17.01 12.05 -2.17
CA ASN A 274 -16.96 10.67 -2.65
C ASN A 274 -17.25 9.66 -1.52
N SER A 275 -16.79 9.94 -0.30
CA SER A 275 -17.11 9.15 0.89
C SER A 275 -18.57 9.28 1.34
N THR A 276 -19.22 10.41 1.05
CA THR A 276 -20.66 10.60 1.28
C THR A 276 -21.54 10.17 0.09
N GLU A 277 -20.97 9.46 -0.88
CA GLU A 277 -21.67 8.94 -2.07
C GLU A 277 -22.37 10.01 -2.95
N VAL A 278 -22.00 11.28 -2.80
CA VAL A 278 -22.53 12.38 -3.63
C VAL A 278 -21.90 12.36 -5.01
N ILE A 279 -20.65 11.92 -5.09
CA ILE A 279 -19.85 11.83 -6.31
C ILE A 279 -19.23 10.43 -6.38
N SER A 280 -19.10 9.87 -7.58
CA SER A 280 -18.40 8.59 -7.80
C SER A 280 -17.14 8.80 -8.64
N ILE A 281 -16.03 9.12 -7.97
CA ILE A 281 -14.71 9.30 -8.59
C ILE A 281 -13.72 8.31 -7.98
N GLY A 282 -13.04 7.55 -8.83
CA GLY A 282 -11.96 6.68 -8.38
C GLY A 282 -10.80 7.49 -7.78
N TYR A 283 -10.28 7.07 -6.62
CA TYR A 283 -9.27 7.81 -5.84
C TYR A 283 -8.01 8.19 -6.63
N LEU A 284 -7.66 7.44 -7.69
CA LEU A 284 -6.52 7.77 -8.55
C LEU A 284 -6.66 9.14 -9.25
N TRP A 285 -7.89 9.58 -9.51
CA TRP A 285 -8.18 10.89 -10.12
C TRP A 285 -7.81 12.06 -9.21
N TYR A 286 -7.74 11.87 -7.90
CA TYR A 286 -7.30 12.91 -6.96
C TYR A 286 -5.91 13.43 -7.32
N ASN A 287 -5.04 12.56 -7.85
CA ASN A 287 -3.72 12.97 -8.31
C ASN A 287 -3.79 13.98 -9.48
N VAL A 288 -4.68 13.70 -10.43
CA VAL A 288 -4.87 14.55 -11.62
C VAL A 288 -5.51 15.86 -11.20
N ILE A 289 -6.58 15.79 -10.41
CA ILE A 289 -7.30 16.97 -9.89
C ILE A 289 -6.33 17.88 -9.13
N GLY A 290 -5.61 17.34 -8.13
CA GLY A 290 -4.66 18.13 -7.33
C GLY A 290 -3.60 18.80 -8.19
N SER A 291 -2.94 18.05 -9.08
CA SER A 291 -1.87 18.61 -9.93
C SER A 291 -2.36 19.69 -10.91
N LEU A 292 -3.51 19.46 -11.55
CA LEU A 292 -4.11 20.44 -12.46
C LEU A 292 -4.62 21.67 -11.72
N THR A 293 -5.22 21.51 -10.54
CA THR A 293 -5.66 22.64 -9.73
C THR A 293 -4.48 23.52 -9.34
N VAL A 294 -3.34 22.95 -8.94
CA VAL A 294 -2.13 23.75 -8.67
C VAL A 294 -1.66 24.49 -9.92
N LEU A 295 -1.55 23.79 -11.05
CA LEU A 295 -1.13 24.39 -12.31
C LEU A 295 -2.02 25.59 -12.67
N LEU A 296 -3.34 25.36 -12.77
CA LEU A 296 -4.29 26.40 -13.19
C LEU A 296 -4.36 27.57 -12.20
N LEU A 297 -4.48 27.30 -10.89
CA LEU A 297 -4.59 28.35 -9.89
C LEU A 297 -3.29 29.15 -9.73
N SER A 298 -2.13 28.51 -9.88
CA SER A 298 -0.86 29.23 -9.78
C SER A 298 -0.72 30.29 -10.89
N PHE A 299 -1.18 30.00 -12.11
CA PHE A 299 -1.22 30.96 -13.20
C PHE A 299 -2.22 32.10 -12.94
N THR A 300 -3.44 31.78 -12.51
CA THR A 300 -4.47 32.80 -12.28
C THR A 300 -4.10 33.73 -11.12
N ILE A 301 -3.58 33.18 -10.03
CA ILE A 301 -3.12 33.95 -8.86
C ILE A 301 -1.92 34.83 -9.24
N GLN A 302 -0.96 34.31 -10.03
CA GLN A 302 0.17 35.12 -10.51
C GLN A 302 -0.30 36.29 -11.39
N GLN A 303 -1.26 36.07 -12.29
CA GLN A 303 -1.81 37.13 -13.13
C GLN A 303 -2.52 38.20 -12.30
N TRP A 304 -3.27 37.78 -11.28
CA TRP A 304 -3.96 38.70 -10.38
C TRP A 304 -2.96 39.54 -9.58
N MET A 305 -1.98 38.90 -8.95
CA MET A 305 -0.93 39.60 -8.18
C MET A 305 -0.08 40.53 -9.04
N ASN A 306 0.17 40.22 -10.31
CA ASN A 306 0.90 41.11 -11.21
C ASN A 306 0.08 42.35 -11.62
N ARG A 307 -1.26 42.27 -11.62
CA ARG A 307 -2.13 43.42 -11.93
C ARG A 307 -2.13 44.42 -10.78
N ASP A 308 -2.13 43.95 -9.54
CA ASP A 308 -2.12 44.81 -8.36
C ASP A 308 -0.81 45.62 -8.22
N VAL A 309 0.32 45.07 -8.71
CA VAL A 309 1.63 45.75 -8.68
C VAL A 309 1.78 46.85 -9.76
N VAL A 310 0.95 46.83 -10.81
CA VAL A 310 0.99 47.83 -11.91
C VAL A 310 -0.09 48.91 -11.74
N GLY A 311 -0.99 48.74 -10.77
CA GLY A 311 -2.09 49.67 -10.48
C GLY A 311 -1.79 50.75 -9.43
N ASP A 312 -0.63 50.69 -8.76
CA ASP A 312 -0.07 51.71 -7.86
C ASP A 312 1.03 52.53 -8.57
#